data_AF-A0A645DUK9-F1
#
_entry.id   AF-A0A645DUK9-F1
#
_cell.length_a   1.000
_cell.length_b   1.000
_cell.length_c   1.000
_cell.angle_alpha   90.00
_cell.angle_beta   90.00
_cell.angle_gamma   90.00
#
_symmetry.space_group_name_H-M   'P 1'
#
loop_
_entity.id
_entity.type
_entity.pdbx_description
1 polymer ?
#
loop_
_entity_poly.entity_id
_entity_poly.type
_entity_poly.pdbx_seq_one_letter_code
_entity_poly.pdbx_strand_id
1 'polypeptide(L)'
;MPTFQNEPIVIHQPGANSVIQGGTLHIEGYVHPYSANPLIIELFKTNGAIVASKQVMHKSLSDGQDYVSFSVDLPYSVKENTPVRLTIRQIMENAPFLDLTLTSEIITLRP
;
A
#
# COMPACT_ATOMS: atom_id res chain seq x y z
N MET A 1 8.60 -19.59 -6.53
CA MET A 1 8.24 -18.16 -6.54
C MET A 1 6.73 -18.09 -6.35
N PRO A 2 6.20 -17.19 -5.49
CA PRO A 2 4.76 -17.00 -5.42
C PRO A 2 4.26 -16.50 -6.78
N THR A 3 3.21 -17.15 -7.30
CA THR A 3 2.52 -16.75 -8.53
C THR A 3 1.20 -16.13 -8.13
N PHE A 4 1.16 -14.80 -8.06
CA PHE A 4 -0.07 -14.06 -7.83
C PHE A 4 -0.79 -13.91 -9.18
N GLN A 5 -1.96 -14.53 -9.30
CA GLN A 5 -2.74 -14.58 -10.55
C GLN A 5 -3.16 -13.16 -10.96
N ASN A 6 -2.35 -12.49 -11.78
CA ASN A 6 -2.62 -11.17 -12.37
C ASN A 6 -2.81 -10.00 -11.38
N GLU A 7 -2.40 -10.14 -10.12
CA GLU A 7 -2.48 -9.05 -9.13
C GLU A 7 -1.14 -8.30 -9.04
N PRO A 8 -1.05 -7.06 -9.52
CA PRO A 8 0.22 -6.34 -9.57
C PRO A 8 0.76 -5.96 -8.20
N ILE A 9 -0.12 -5.83 -7.20
CA ILE A 9 0.22 -5.53 -5.81
C ILE A 9 -0.66 -6.39 -4.93
N VAL A 10 -0.02 -7.16 -4.04
CA VAL A 10 -0.69 -8.03 -3.07
C VAL A 10 -0.38 -7.52 -1.67
N ILE A 11 -1.42 -7.22 -0.91
CA ILE A 11 -1.30 -6.85 0.51
C ILE A 11 -1.35 -8.14 1.31
N HIS A 12 -0.30 -8.42 2.09
CA HIS A 12 -0.25 -9.57 2.99
C HIS A 12 -0.68 -9.18 4.41
N GLN A 13 -0.20 -8.02 4.88
CA GLN A 13 -0.71 -7.36 6.07
C GLN A 13 -0.83 -5.85 5.80
N PRO A 14 -1.83 -5.15 6.37
CA PRO A 14 -2.93 -5.71 7.15
C PRO A 14 -3.87 -6.57 6.27
N GLY A 15 -4.64 -7.46 6.89
CA GLY A 15 -5.71 -8.15 6.17
C GLY A 15 -6.95 -7.25 6.01
N ALA A 16 -7.75 -7.54 4.99
CA ALA A 16 -9.00 -6.82 4.74
C ALA A 16 -9.93 -6.83 5.97
N ASN A 17 -10.54 -5.69 6.25
CA ASN A 17 -11.42 -5.42 7.39
C ASN A 17 -10.76 -5.55 8.78
N SER A 18 -9.43 -5.62 8.83
CA SER A 18 -8.71 -5.64 10.10
C SER A 18 -8.87 -4.33 10.87
N VAL A 19 -8.62 -4.42 12.19
CA VAL A 19 -8.66 -3.30 13.12
C VAL A 19 -7.24 -3.04 13.62
N ILE A 20 -6.79 -1.81 13.52
CA ILE A 20 -5.42 -1.38 13.81
C ILE A 20 -5.45 -0.38 14.96
N GLN A 21 -4.55 -0.55 15.93
CA GLN A 21 -4.42 0.31 17.10
C GLN A 21 -2.94 0.59 17.39
N GLY A 22 -2.63 1.69 18.09
CA GLY A 22 -1.28 2.01 18.55
C GLY A 22 -0.56 3.07 17.70
N GLY A 23 -1.29 3.74 16.81
CA GLY A 23 -0.77 4.88 16.03
C GLY A 23 0.24 4.52 14.95
N THR A 24 0.47 3.24 14.70
CA THR A 24 1.33 2.74 13.60
C THR A 24 0.62 1.61 12.88
N LEU A 25 0.53 1.71 11.56
CA LEU A 25 0.07 0.65 10.68
C LEU A 25 1.28 -0.01 10.04
N HIS A 26 1.52 -1.28 10.37
CA HIS A 26 2.48 -2.11 9.64
C HIS A 26 1.84 -2.64 8.36
N ILE A 27 2.56 -2.52 7.24
CA ILE A 27 2.10 -2.97 5.93
C ILE A 27 3.21 -3.82 5.32
N GLU A 28 2.90 -5.05 4.96
CA GLU A 28 3.77 -5.93 4.20
C GLU A 28 3.02 -6.54 3.02
N GLY A 29 3.75 -6.81 1.95
CA GLY A 29 3.16 -7.33 0.74
C GLY A 29 4.18 -7.58 -0.35
N TYR A 30 3.65 -7.82 -1.54
CA TYR A 30 4.42 -8.07 -2.75
C TYR A 30 3.96 -7.13 -3.86
N VAL A 31 4.89 -6.73 -4.70
CA VAL A 31 4.62 -5.91 -5.89
C VAL A 31 5.37 -6.44 -7.09
N HIS A 32 4.70 -6.42 -8.24
CA HIS A 32 5.35 -6.48 -9.54
C HIS A 32 5.77 -5.05 -9.94
N PRO A 33 7.07 -4.73 -9.94
CA PRO A 33 7.53 -3.37 -10.17
C PRO A 33 7.46 -3.00 -11.67
N TYR A 34 6.47 -2.19 -12.05
CA TYR A 34 6.30 -1.71 -13.44
C TYR A 34 7.06 -0.41 -13.72
N SER A 35 7.64 0.22 -12.70
CA SER A 35 8.42 1.46 -12.79
C SER A 35 9.53 1.47 -11.75
N ALA A 36 10.52 2.35 -11.88
CA ALA A 36 11.49 2.63 -10.83
C ALA A 36 10.98 3.61 -9.75
N ASN A 37 9.75 4.11 -9.88
CA ASN A 37 9.15 5.03 -8.91
C ASN A 37 8.80 4.32 -7.59
N PRO A 38 8.82 5.04 -6.45
CA PRO A 38 8.33 4.49 -5.20
C PRO A 38 6.86 4.05 -5.28
N LEU A 39 6.51 3.04 -4.49
CA LEU A 39 5.12 2.76 -4.14
C LEU A 39 4.57 3.94 -3.33
N ILE A 40 3.37 4.40 -3.69
CA ILE A 40 2.64 5.42 -2.94
C ILE A 40 1.59 4.71 -2.10
N ILE A 41 1.68 4.87 -0.78
CA ILE A 41 0.80 4.23 0.19
C ILE A 41 0.03 5.31 0.94
N GLU A 42 -1.29 5.25 0.86
CA GLU A 42 -2.18 6.29 1.38
C GLU A 42 -3.37 5.69 2.12
N LEU A 43 -3.76 6.34 3.22
CA LEU A 43 -4.96 6.03 3.98
C LEU A 43 -5.99 7.13 3.74
N PHE A 44 -7.09 6.80 3.08
CA PHE A 44 -8.18 7.74 2.82
C PHE A 44 -9.34 7.50 3.78
N LYS A 45 -9.88 8.55 4.40
CA LYS A 45 -11.19 8.50 5.06
C LYS A 45 -12.30 8.33 4.02
N THR A 46 -13.48 7.97 4.49
CA THR A 46 -14.70 7.86 3.65
C THR A 46 -15.06 9.17 2.91
N ASN A 47 -14.66 10.32 3.44
CA ASN A 47 -14.86 11.63 2.80
C ASN A 47 -13.73 12.04 1.84
N GLY A 48 -12.78 11.14 1.55
CA GLY A 48 -11.64 11.40 0.67
C GLY A 48 -10.46 12.13 1.31
N ALA A 49 -10.53 12.51 2.59
CA ALA A 49 -9.40 13.13 3.28
C ALA A 49 -8.28 12.11 3.55
N ILE A 50 -7.03 12.49 3.29
CA ILE A 50 -5.85 11.67 3.60
C ILE A 50 -5.58 11.71 5.12
N VAL A 51 -5.45 10.54 5.74
CA VAL A 51 -5.05 10.36 7.15
C VAL A 51 -3.53 10.27 7.26
N ALA A 52 -2.91 9.51 6.38
CA ALA A 52 -1.48 9.29 6.33
C ALA A 52 -1.05 8.94 4.90
N SER A 53 0.18 9.29 4.55
CA SER A 53 0.78 9.00 3.25
C SER A 53 2.27 8.73 3.43
N LYS A 54 2.80 7.76 2.67
CA LYS A 54 4.23 7.46 2.64
C LYS A 54 4.61 6.88 1.29
N GLN A 55 5.81 7.24 0.83
CA GLN A 55 6.44 6.65 -0.33
C GLN A 55 7.46 5.60 0.10
N VAL A 56 7.49 4.46 -0.59
CA VAL A 56 8.38 3.34 -0.27
C VAL A 56 9.06 2.86 -1.54
N MET A 57 10.39 2.90 -1.55
CA MET A 57 11.16 2.28 -2.62
C MET A 57 11.01 0.76 -2.54
N HIS A 58 10.65 0.14 -3.67
CA HIS A 58 10.71 -1.31 -3.80
C HIS A 58 12.09 -1.71 -4.34
N LYS A 59 12.44 -2.99 -4.18
CA LYS A 59 13.66 -3.54 -4.76
C LYS A 59 13.50 -3.72 -6.28
N SER A 60 14.61 -3.82 -7.01
CA SER A 60 14.58 -4.31 -8.39
C SER A 60 14.37 -5.82 -8.42
N LEU A 61 13.75 -6.33 -9.49
CA LEU A 61 13.64 -7.76 -9.72
C LEU A 61 15.04 -8.35 -9.96
N SER A 62 15.30 -9.51 -9.36
CA SER A 62 16.44 -10.36 -9.73
C SER A 62 16.02 -11.32 -10.86
N ASP A 63 16.98 -11.90 -11.57
CA ASP A 63 16.71 -12.87 -12.65
C ASP A 63 15.76 -13.99 -12.19
N GLY A 64 14.65 -14.16 -12.92
CA GLY A 64 13.63 -15.16 -12.62
C GLY A 64 12.65 -14.80 -11.49
N GLN A 65 12.67 -13.57 -10.99
CA GLN A 65 11.62 -13.04 -10.10
C GLN A 65 10.59 -12.22 -10.88
N ASP A 66 9.32 -12.39 -10.52
CA ASP A 66 8.22 -11.54 -11.01
C ASP A 66 7.74 -10.55 -9.94
N TYR A 67 8.07 -10.78 -8.67
CA TYR A 67 7.61 -9.94 -7.56
C TYR A 67 8.74 -9.66 -6.57
N VAL A 68 8.68 -8.48 -5.95
CA VAL A 68 9.52 -8.11 -4.81
C VAL A 68 8.64 -7.86 -3.59
N SER A 69 9.16 -8.19 -2.40
CA SER A 69 8.48 -7.84 -1.16
C SER A 69 8.73 -6.39 -0.75
N PHE A 70 7.76 -5.80 -0.07
CA PHE A 70 7.91 -4.53 0.63
C PHE A 70 7.38 -4.68 2.07
N SER A 71 7.93 -3.87 2.98
CA SER A 71 7.50 -3.79 4.37
C SER A 71 7.70 -2.37 4.87
N VAL A 72 6.68 -1.79 5.50
CA VAL A 72 6.70 -0.39 5.92
C VAL A 72 5.80 -0.16 7.13
N ASP A 73 6.29 0.66 8.05
CA ASP A 73 5.48 1.27 9.10
C ASP A 73 4.97 2.63 8.66
N LEU A 74 3.65 2.82 8.73
CA LEU A 74 2.95 4.05 8.43
C LEU A 74 2.31 4.62 9.72
N PRO A 75 2.90 5.65 10.32
CA PRO A 75 2.29 6.34 11.46
C PRO A 75 0.95 6.97 11.08
N TYR A 76 -0.03 6.88 11.97
CA TYR A 76 -1.35 7.49 11.79
C TYR A 76 -1.86 8.08 13.11
N SER A 77 -2.80 9.02 13.02
CA SER A 77 -3.50 9.57 14.18
C SER A 77 -4.98 9.76 13.89
N VAL A 78 -5.83 9.15 14.73
CA VAL A 78 -7.29 9.28 14.67
C VAL A 78 -7.83 9.51 16.08
N LYS A 79 -8.97 10.21 16.18
CA LYS A 79 -9.61 10.53 17.48
C LYS A 79 -10.75 9.57 17.84
N GLU A 80 -11.18 8.79 16.86
CA GLU A 80 -12.31 7.86 16.96
C GLU A 80 -12.06 6.66 16.02
N ASN A 81 -12.87 5.62 16.16
CA ASN A 81 -12.83 4.47 15.25
C ASN A 81 -13.11 4.95 13.83
N THR A 82 -12.08 4.92 12.98
CA THR A 82 -12.11 5.53 11.64
C THR A 82 -11.89 4.44 10.58
N PRO A 83 -12.95 4.04 9.85
CA PRO A 83 -12.79 3.26 8.64
C PRO A 83 -11.99 4.05 7.61
N VAL A 84 -10.94 3.45 7.06
CA VAL A 84 -10.12 4.05 6.02
C VAL A 84 -9.93 3.05 4.87
N ARG A 85 -9.71 3.60 3.68
CA ARG A 85 -9.24 2.85 2.52
C ARG A 85 -7.72 2.95 2.46
N LEU A 86 -7.05 1.84 2.73
CA LEU A 86 -5.64 1.66 2.41
C LEU A 86 -5.52 1.51 0.91
N THR A 87 -4.69 2.34 0.29
CA THR A 87 -4.41 2.31 -1.15
C THR A 87 -2.91 2.19 -1.35
N ILE A 88 -2.48 1.30 -2.24
CA ILE A 88 -1.09 1.17 -2.68
C ILE A 88 -1.07 1.27 -4.19
N ARG A 89 -0.27 2.19 -4.74
CA ARG A 89 -0.21 2.46 -6.17
C ARG A 89 1.21 2.68 -6.69
N GLN A 90 1.40 2.34 -7.96
CA GLN A 90 2.58 2.66 -8.76
C GLN A 90 2.21 3.72 -9.78
N ILE A 91 3.11 4.66 -10.04
CA ILE A 91 2.88 5.76 -11.00
C ILE A 91 3.82 5.68 -12.17
N MET A 92 3.40 6.20 -13.32
CA MET A 92 4.27 6.27 -14.51
C MET A 92 5.46 7.22 -14.29
N GLU A 93 6.64 6.84 -14.78
CA GLU A 93 7.86 7.67 -14.70
C GLU A 93 7.69 9.01 -15.42
N ASN A 94 7.13 8.99 -16.63
CA ASN A 94 6.99 10.18 -17.48
C ASN A 94 5.62 10.87 -17.36
N ALA A 95 4.73 10.36 -16.50
CA ALA A 95 3.40 10.91 -16.27
C ALA A 95 2.96 10.64 -14.82
N PRO A 96 3.54 11.34 -13.82
CA PRO A 96 3.39 11.01 -12.39
C PRO A 96 1.97 11.20 -11.83
N PHE A 97 1.05 11.72 -12.64
CA PHE A 97 -0.37 11.85 -12.35
C PHE A 97 -1.21 10.64 -12.82
N LEU A 98 -0.59 9.67 -13.50
CA LEU A 98 -1.25 8.44 -13.94
C LEU A 98 -0.72 7.25 -13.13
N ASP A 99 -1.65 6.51 -12.56
CA ASP A 99 -1.37 5.24 -11.89
C ASP A 99 -1.18 4.13 -12.93
N LEU A 100 -0.09 3.37 -12.83
CA LEU A 100 0.13 2.13 -13.57
C LEU A 100 -0.71 0.99 -13.00
N THR A 101 -0.75 0.92 -11.67
CA THR A 101 -1.45 -0.13 -10.93
C THR A 101 -1.90 0.42 -9.60
N LEU A 102 -3.05 -0.06 -9.11
CA LEU A 102 -3.59 0.29 -7.81
C LEU A 102 -4.25 -0.93 -7.18
N THR A 103 -4.01 -1.13 -5.88
CA THR A 103 -4.80 -2.02 -5.04
C THR A 103 -5.35 -1.25 -3.84
N SER A 104 -6.46 -1.73 -3.27
CA SER A 104 -7.02 -1.11 -2.08
C SER A 104 -7.75 -2.08 -1.17
N GLU A 105 -7.67 -1.84 0.13
CA GLU A 105 -8.41 -2.56 1.15
C GLU A 105 -9.06 -1.60 2.15
N ILE A 106 -10.15 -2.05 2.77
CA ILE A 106 -10.77 -1.33 3.88
C ILE A 106 -10.22 -1.87 5.19
N ILE A 107 -9.76 -0.98 6.06
CA ILE A 107 -9.33 -1.29 7.43
C ILE A 107 -9.95 -0.27 8.39
N THR A 108 -9.95 -0.57 9.69
CA THR A 108 -10.40 0.37 10.72
C THR A 108 -9.24 0.79 11.61
N LEU A 109 -8.96 2.09 11.68
CA LEU A 109 -7.99 2.65 12.62
C LEU A 109 -8.68 3.00 13.93
N ARG A 110 -8.04 2.67 15.05
CA ARG A 110 -8.41 3.10 16.39
C ARG A 110 -7.35 4.03 16.98
N PRO A 111 -7.76 4.93 17.90
CA PRO A 111 -6.84 5.75 18.68
C PRO A 111 -5.78 4.91 19.41
#